data_AF-A0A4Y6KWY4-F1
#
_entry.id   AF-A0A4Y6KWY4-F1
#
_cell.length_a   1.000
_cell.length_b   1.000
_cell.length_c   1.000
_cell.angle_alpha   90.00
_cell.angle_beta   90.00
_cell.angle_gamma   90.00
#
_symmetry.space_group_name_H-M   'P 1'
#
loop_
_entity.id
_entity.type
_entity.pdbx_description
1 polymer ?
#
loop_
_entity_poly.entity_id
_entity_poly.type
_entity_poly.pdbx_seq_one_letter_code
_entity_poly.pdbx_strand_id
1 'polypeptide(L)'
;MIKRQNGMKRSVVLCVAAVAALAASSMPGSGSDSTFGFIRHAHAAEQGSGAGSAGGQRGQGGRADQAGGGHMGGKGSSIDKKVFRTSVDEDSDRPPWAGVKGGKSGGGGKPFGAGTKKGDLYGDMYILLRDANGVPILVDGLEQVVAFVYAADGTLVPLLDGSGNPVAIPYTAEGDLATTITIGTTTYDVYPGEVDLGRLSVGRSPSKVLDHALSEALSKLTSGTVTLDASGRLVVDGVPIDSPLENLALYEVYMQTGTLPGVTLPAGFDPAALLAAAADKTGAISVDTVVYMNSILGINTTGSYYDFSTYDYDRVATWADVNVTVLVLQPDGSYLPTLVNVYQTLFNSTSWTDPTTDGGADDFATAANDYLQVLEFVHDNEVR
;
A
#
# COMPACT_ATOMS: atom_id res chain seq x y z
N MET A 1 1.78 20.83 72.89
CA MET A 1 0.92 19.74 73.43
C MET A 1 0.20 19.06 72.26
N ILE A 2 -0.12 17.76 72.39
CA ILE A 2 -1.18 17.02 71.67
C ILE A 2 -1.03 16.79 70.14
N LYS A 3 -0.71 15.51 69.80
CA LYS A 3 -1.23 14.60 68.74
C LYS A 3 -1.52 15.14 67.31
N ARG A 4 -0.92 14.59 66.22
CA ARG A 4 -1.15 13.27 65.55
C ARG A 4 -2.57 13.05 65.00
N GLN A 5 -2.75 12.96 63.67
CA GLN A 5 -2.78 11.68 62.91
C GLN A 5 -2.81 11.85 61.37
N ASN A 6 -2.82 10.73 60.62
CA ASN A 6 -2.53 10.61 59.17
C ASN A 6 -3.75 10.89 58.26
N GLY A 7 -3.49 11.15 56.97
CA GLY A 7 -4.51 11.31 55.92
C GLY A 7 -4.05 10.92 54.51
N MET A 8 -3.37 9.78 54.35
CA MET A 8 -2.85 9.30 53.05
C MET A 8 -3.98 8.83 52.12
N LYS A 9 -4.17 9.50 50.98
CA LYS A 9 -4.92 8.96 49.83
C LYS A 9 -3.94 8.48 48.77
N ARG A 10 -3.95 7.18 48.47
CA ARG A 10 -3.13 6.57 47.42
C ARG A 10 -3.89 6.61 46.09
N SER A 11 -3.22 7.05 45.03
CA SER A 11 -3.52 6.52 43.69
C SER A 11 -3.10 5.05 43.67
N VAL A 12 -3.93 4.18 43.10
CA VAL A 12 -3.58 2.78 42.84
C VAL A 12 -4.01 2.45 41.41
N VAL A 13 -3.07 2.64 40.48
CA VAL A 13 -3.09 1.86 39.23
C VAL A 13 -2.69 0.45 39.64
N LEU A 14 -3.54 -0.53 39.38
CA LEU A 14 -3.32 -1.91 39.80
C LEU A 14 -2.89 -2.77 38.61
N CYS A 15 -1.58 -2.79 38.32
CA CYS A 15 -1.03 -3.81 37.43
C CYS A 15 -1.19 -5.18 38.11
N VAL A 16 -1.89 -6.11 37.44
CA VAL A 16 -1.97 -7.52 37.86
C VAL A 16 -1.67 -8.39 36.66
N ALA A 17 -0.42 -8.83 36.56
CA ALA A 17 -0.11 -10.06 35.83
C ALA A 17 -0.57 -11.24 36.71
N ALA A 18 -1.53 -12.03 36.23
CA ALA A 18 -2.02 -13.22 36.92
C ALA A 18 -2.33 -14.33 35.90
N VAL A 19 -1.42 -15.29 35.77
CA VAL A 19 -1.67 -16.54 35.06
C VAL A 19 -2.60 -17.39 35.93
N ALA A 20 -3.81 -17.66 35.44
CA ALA A 20 -4.75 -18.57 36.09
C ALA A 20 -5.64 -19.26 35.05
N ALA A 21 -5.27 -20.48 34.66
CA ALA A 21 -6.10 -21.32 33.80
C ALA A 21 -7.06 -22.19 34.62
N LEU A 22 -8.35 -22.19 34.27
CA LEU A 22 -9.29 -23.30 34.46
C LEU A 22 -10.54 -23.06 33.60
N ALA A 23 -11.29 -24.12 33.30
CA ALA A 23 -12.01 -24.23 32.02
C ALA A 23 -13.55 -24.33 32.12
N ALA A 24 -14.17 -24.35 30.94
CA ALA A 24 -15.53 -24.80 30.59
C ALA A 24 -16.71 -23.84 30.86
N SER A 25 -17.76 -23.79 30.03
CA SER A 25 -17.94 -24.23 28.63
C SER A 25 -19.36 -23.89 28.11
N SER A 26 -19.52 -23.33 26.90
CA SER A 26 -20.76 -23.51 26.11
C SER A 26 -20.68 -23.00 24.65
N MET A 27 -20.44 -23.94 23.72
CA MET A 27 -20.81 -23.95 22.29
C MET A 27 -20.25 -22.88 21.32
N PRO A 28 -20.00 -23.24 20.04
CA PRO A 28 -19.49 -22.33 19.02
C PRO A 28 -20.61 -21.60 18.27
N GLY A 29 -20.41 -20.30 18.03
CA GLY A 29 -21.02 -19.60 16.90
C GLY A 29 -19.96 -19.46 15.82
N SER A 30 -20.10 -20.20 14.71
CA SER A 30 -19.18 -20.10 13.56
C SER A 30 -19.51 -18.85 12.75
N GLY A 31 -18.80 -17.76 13.00
CA GLY A 31 -18.73 -16.59 12.14
C GLY A 31 -17.30 -16.46 11.60
N SER A 32 -17.16 -16.37 10.28
CA SER A 32 -15.89 -16.11 9.60
C SER A 32 -15.51 -14.65 9.77
N ASP A 33 -14.59 -14.35 10.69
CA ASP A 33 -14.12 -12.99 10.99
C ASP A 33 -13.15 -12.48 9.91
N SER A 34 -13.69 -12.31 8.70
CA SER A 34 -12.97 -11.78 7.54
C SER A 34 -12.46 -10.37 7.86
N THR A 35 -11.18 -10.29 8.23
CA THR A 35 -10.61 -9.12 8.91
C THR A 35 -10.26 -8.02 7.90
N PHE A 36 -11.28 -7.35 7.36
CA PHE A 36 -11.12 -6.15 6.56
C PHE A 36 -10.62 -5.01 7.45
N GLY A 37 -9.36 -4.60 7.26
CA GLY A 37 -8.72 -3.54 8.02
C GLY A 37 -9.52 -2.23 7.97
N PHE A 38 -9.86 -1.67 9.15
CA PHE A 38 -10.74 -0.49 9.27
C PHE A 38 -10.09 0.78 8.67
N ILE A 39 -10.48 1.15 7.45
CA ILE A 39 -9.95 2.32 6.72
C ILE A 39 -10.43 3.64 7.34
N ARG A 40 -9.66 4.18 8.31
CA ARG A 40 -9.96 5.46 8.98
C ARG A 40 -9.56 6.68 8.14
N HIS A 41 -10.47 7.18 7.31
CA HIS A 41 -10.31 8.46 6.64
C HIS A 41 -10.44 9.65 7.61
N ALA A 42 -9.30 10.17 8.07
CA ALA A 42 -9.25 11.31 8.98
C ALA A 42 -9.46 12.65 8.24
N HIS A 43 -10.71 13.14 8.18
CA HIS A 43 -11.01 14.48 7.67
C HIS A 43 -10.47 15.58 8.59
N ALA A 44 -9.43 16.29 8.14
CA ALA A 44 -8.95 17.50 8.78
C ALA A 44 -9.83 18.72 8.41
N ALA A 45 -10.49 19.31 9.41
CA ALA A 45 -11.26 20.54 9.25
C ALA A 45 -10.99 21.52 10.40
N GLU A 46 -10.40 22.69 10.11
CA GLU A 46 -10.77 23.95 10.77
C GLU A 46 -10.40 25.19 9.92
N GLN A 47 -10.97 26.33 10.30
CA GLN A 47 -10.99 27.70 9.77
C GLN A 47 -9.59 28.33 9.52
N GLY A 48 -9.46 29.46 8.80
CA GLY A 48 -10.45 30.28 8.10
C GLY A 48 -10.08 31.78 8.02
N SER A 49 -10.96 32.60 7.41
CA SER A 49 -10.76 34.03 7.05
C SER A 49 -9.66 34.30 5.99
N GLY A 50 -9.73 35.28 5.08
CA GLY A 50 -10.74 36.28 4.70
C GLY A 50 -10.15 37.17 3.56
N ALA A 51 -10.82 38.13 2.92
CA ALA A 51 -12.23 38.50 2.87
C ALA A 51 -12.51 39.41 1.64
N GLY A 52 -13.75 39.40 1.13
CA GLY A 52 -14.32 40.39 0.19
C GLY A 52 -13.97 40.24 -1.31
N SER A 53 -14.70 40.87 -2.24
CA SER A 53 -16.09 41.38 -2.24
C SER A 53 -16.44 41.92 -3.64
N ALA A 54 -17.63 41.59 -4.18
CA ALA A 54 -18.23 42.17 -5.41
C ALA A 54 -17.43 42.02 -6.73
N GLY A 55 -18.02 42.17 -7.93
CA GLY A 55 -19.44 42.32 -8.30
C GLY A 55 -19.61 43.09 -9.62
N GLY A 56 -20.65 42.77 -10.41
CA GLY A 56 -20.91 43.39 -11.73
C GLY A 56 -20.12 42.72 -12.86
N GLN A 57 -20.66 42.11 -13.94
CA GLN A 57 -21.96 42.10 -14.61
C GLN A 57 -22.19 43.18 -15.71
N ARG A 58 -22.19 42.70 -16.97
CA ARG A 58 -22.82 43.25 -18.22
C ARG A 58 -22.26 44.52 -18.91
N GLY A 59 -21.91 44.33 -20.18
CA GLY A 59 -22.33 45.22 -21.30
C GLY A 59 -21.26 46.09 -21.97
N GLN A 60 -21.45 46.60 -23.19
CA GLN A 60 -22.40 46.22 -24.26
C GLN A 60 -22.03 46.88 -25.61
N GLY A 61 -21.92 46.10 -26.70
CA GLY A 61 -21.90 46.58 -28.10
C GLY A 61 -20.60 47.27 -28.61
N GLY A 62 -20.38 47.40 -29.92
CA GLY A 62 -21.06 46.74 -31.06
C GLY A 62 -20.92 47.48 -32.42
N ARG A 63 -20.68 46.72 -33.51
CA ARG A 63 -20.51 47.18 -34.92
C ARG A 63 -19.22 48.03 -35.14
N ALA A 64 -18.61 48.20 -36.30
CA ALA A 64 -18.85 47.85 -37.73
C ALA A 64 -17.46 47.85 -38.45
N ASP A 65 -17.18 47.65 -39.76
CA ASP A 65 -17.70 46.94 -40.96
C ASP A 65 -16.71 47.31 -42.12
N GLN A 66 -16.49 46.62 -43.27
CA GLN A 66 -16.99 45.37 -43.89
C GLN A 66 -15.98 44.91 -44.99
N ALA A 67 -15.94 43.61 -45.34
CA ALA A 67 -15.12 43.00 -46.43
C ALA A 67 -13.57 43.13 -46.27
N GLY A 68 -12.70 42.43 -47.02
CA GLY A 68 -12.86 41.37 -48.03
C GLY A 68 -11.50 40.68 -48.31
N GLY A 69 -11.49 39.45 -48.84
CA GLY A 69 -10.25 38.66 -49.01
C GLY A 69 -9.43 38.96 -50.27
N GLY A 70 -8.10 38.87 -50.21
CA GLY A 70 -7.23 39.18 -51.37
C GLY A 70 -5.72 38.87 -51.20
N HIS A 71 -5.35 37.61 -51.47
CA HIS A 71 -4.04 37.08 -51.95
C HIS A 71 -2.72 37.91 -51.90
N MET A 72 -1.67 37.23 -51.39
CA MET A 72 -0.28 37.20 -51.89
C MET A 72 0.62 38.47 -51.86
N GLY A 73 1.42 38.58 -50.78
CA GLY A 73 2.89 38.63 -50.85
C GLY A 73 3.62 39.91 -51.35
N GLY A 74 4.35 40.59 -50.45
CA GLY A 74 5.32 41.64 -50.82
C GLY A 74 5.99 42.36 -49.65
N LYS A 75 7.25 42.00 -49.33
CA LYS A 75 8.09 42.49 -48.21
C LYS A 75 8.07 44.01 -47.91
N GLY A 76 7.99 44.35 -46.61
CA GLY A 76 8.55 45.58 -46.01
C GLY A 76 7.69 46.18 -44.88
N SER A 77 8.21 46.75 -43.80
CA SER A 77 9.58 46.75 -43.25
C SER A 77 9.58 47.23 -41.77
N SER A 78 10.22 46.51 -40.84
CA SER A 78 10.46 47.01 -39.46
C SER A 78 11.63 46.30 -38.73
N ILE A 79 12.85 46.64 -39.16
CA ILE A 79 14.12 46.81 -38.42
C ILE A 79 14.66 45.74 -37.41
N ASP A 80 13.85 45.10 -36.55
CA ASP A 80 14.32 44.35 -35.36
C ASP A 80 14.87 42.93 -35.61
N LYS A 81 15.71 42.76 -36.64
CA LYS A 81 16.47 41.53 -36.92
C LYS A 81 17.95 41.77 -37.28
N LYS A 82 18.58 42.77 -36.65
CA LYS A 82 20.02 43.09 -36.80
C LYS A 82 20.81 43.17 -35.48
N VAL A 83 20.43 42.40 -34.46
CA VAL A 83 21.20 42.33 -33.19
C VAL A 83 21.95 40.99 -33.02
N PHE A 84 21.41 39.87 -33.51
CA PHE A 84 22.05 38.55 -33.34
C PHE A 84 22.05 37.70 -34.62
N ARG A 85 23.02 37.95 -35.52
CA ARG A 85 23.70 36.96 -36.40
C ARG A 85 24.93 37.59 -37.08
N THR A 86 26.14 37.38 -36.52
CA THR A 86 27.30 36.84 -37.27
C THR A 86 28.64 36.98 -36.53
N SER A 87 28.94 36.04 -35.65
CA SER A 87 30.29 35.55 -35.43
C SER A 87 30.21 34.03 -35.21
N VAL A 88 31.26 33.32 -35.62
CA VAL A 88 31.55 31.99 -35.09
C VAL A 88 32.47 32.23 -33.90
N ASP A 89 31.92 32.15 -32.71
CA ASP A 89 32.70 32.28 -31.48
C ASP A 89 33.36 30.92 -31.22
N GLU A 90 34.65 30.81 -31.51
CA GLU A 90 35.43 29.57 -31.35
C GLU A 90 35.78 29.29 -29.88
N ASP A 91 35.52 30.24 -28.98
CA ASP A 91 35.69 30.14 -27.53
C ASP A 91 34.52 29.40 -26.85
N SER A 92 34.55 28.07 -26.90
CA SER A 92 33.70 27.23 -26.05
C SER A 92 34.46 25.98 -25.61
N ASP A 93 34.74 25.85 -24.30
CA ASP A 93 35.47 24.75 -23.66
C ASP A 93 34.73 23.39 -23.67
N ARG A 94 33.99 23.10 -24.75
CA ARG A 94 33.16 21.91 -24.91
C ARG A 94 34.05 20.73 -25.35
N PRO A 95 34.30 19.72 -24.50
CA PRO A 95 35.15 18.61 -24.87
C PRO A 95 34.51 17.76 -25.99
N PRO A 96 35.30 17.17 -26.92
CA PRO A 96 34.76 16.52 -28.13
C PRO A 96 33.78 15.36 -27.90
N TRP A 97 33.77 14.74 -26.70
CA TRP A 97 32.82 13.68 -26.34
C TRP A 97 31.41 14.20 -26.05
N ALA A 98 31.23 15.50 -25.76
CA ALA A 98 29.96 16.09 -25.40
C ALA A 98 29.07 16.33 -26.64
N GLY A 99 28.49 15.24 -27.14
CA GLY A 99 27.71 15.16 -28.38
C GLY A 99 26.64 16.24 -28.57
N VAL A 100 26.25 16.48 -29.82
CA VAL A 100 25.39 17.61 -30.24
C VAL A 100 24.09 17.65 -29.42
N LYS A 101 23.75 18.83 -28.90
CA LYS A 101 22.49 19.04 -28.18
C LYS A 101 21.32 18.81 -29.14
N GLY A 102 20.64 17.67 -29.00
CA GLY A 102 19.52 17.30 -29.85
C GLY A 102 18.46 18.41 -29.93
N GLY A 103 17.99 18.70 -31.14
CA GLY A 103 16.80 19.52 -31.32
C GLY A 103 15.57 18.86 -30.67
N LYS A 104 14.47 19.61 -30.56
CA LYS A 104 13.19 19.10 -30.01
C LYS A 104 12.59 18.02 -30.92
N SER A 105 13.08 16.79 -30.79
CA SER A 105 12.36 15.59 -31.22
C SER A 105 11.17 15.35 -30.29
N GLY A 106 10.24 14.48 -30.71
CA GLY A 106 8.97 14.27 -30.01
C GLY A 106 9.13 13.85 -28.55
N GLY A 107 8.12 14.16 -27.74
CA GLY A 107 7.99 13.57 -26.40
C GLY A 107 8.01 12.04 -26.49
N GLY A 108 8.59 11.39 -25.48
CA GLY A 108 8.94 9.96 -25.52
C GLY A 108 7.80 9.09 -26.06
N GLY A 109 8.10 8.34 -27.12
CA GLY A 109 7.16 7.36 -27.68
C GLY A 109 6.77 6.33 -26.63
N LYS A 110 5.56 5.78 -26.76
CA LYS A 110 5.06 4.73 -25.85
C LYS A 110 6.06 3.57 -25.78
N PRO A 111 6.33 3.02 -24.57
CA PRO A 111 6.98 1.72 -24.43
C PRO A 111 6.24 0.65 -25.23
N PHE A 112 6.98 -0.31 -25.78
CA PHE A 112 6.36 -1.51 -26.35
C PHE A 112 5.57 -2.24 -25.24
N GLY A 113 4.33 -2.64 -25.53
CA GLY A 113 3.40 -3.20 -24.54
C GLY A 113 2.48 -2.21 -23.82
N ALA A 114 2.70 -0.89 -23.92
CA ALA A 114 1.86 0.10 -23.23
C ALA A 114 0.42 0.17 -23.82
N GLY A 115 -0.53 -0.49 -23.16
CA GLY A 115 -1.94 -0.66 -23.56
C GLY A 115 -2.62 0.60 -24.12
N THR A 116 -3.40 0.47 -25.19
CA THR A 116 -3.82 1.59 -26.06
C THR A 116 -4.66 2.66 -25.36
N LYS A 117 -5.48 2.27 -24.38
CA LYS A 117 -6.27 3.18 -23.54
C LYS A 117 -5.48 3.59 -22.29
N LYS A 118 -5.63 4.84 -21.84
CA LYS A 118 -5.13 5.29 -20.52
C LYS A 118 -6.21 5.01 -19.47
N GLY A 119 -6.12 3.88 -18.78
CA GLY A 119 -7.04 3.51 -17.70
C GLY A 119 -7.16 1.99 -17.54
N ASP A 120 -7.72 1.33 -18.56
CA ASP A 120 -8.34 -0.02 -18.54
C ASP A 120 -7.65 -1.23 -17.90
N LEU A 121 -6.41 -1.14 -17.42
CA LEU A 121 -5.76 -2.25 -16.72
C LEU A 121 -5.43 -1.94 -15.25
N TYR A 122 -5.35 -0.66 -14.86
CA TYR A 122 -4.85 -0.21 -13.55
C TYR A 122 -5.43 1.13 -13.06
N GLY A 123 -6.49 1.62 -13.73
CA GLY A 123 -7.12 2.92 -13.45
C GLY A 123 -7.82 2.91 -12.10
N ASP A 124 -8.73 1.96 -11.94
CA ASP A 124 -9.50 1.74 -10.72
C ASP A 124 -9.05 0.39 -10.16
N MET A 125 -8.65 0.33 -8.88
CA MET A 125 -8.41 -0.93 -8.17
C MET A 125 -9.46 -1.05 -7.09
N TYR A 126 -10.45 -1.90 -7.32
CA TYR A 126 -11.53 -2.13 -6.37
C TYR A 126 -11.24 -3.37 -5.53
N ILE A 127 -11.72 -3.39 -4.30
CA ILE A 127 -11.71 -4.58 -3.44
C ILE A 127 -12.68 -5.60 -4.05
N LEU A 128 -12.19 -6.79 -4.40
CA LEU A 128 -12.96 -7.82 -5.11
C LEU A 128 -13.26 -9.03 -4.20
N LEU A 129 -14.40 -9.68 -4.42
CA LEU A 129 -14.59 -11.05 -3.95
C LEU A 129 -13.66 -11.99 -4.72
N ARG A 130 -12.89 -12.79 -3.99
CA ARG A 130 -11.87 -13.70 -4.50
C ARG A 130 -12.07 -15.10 -3.93
N ASP A 131 -11.50 -16.10 -4.59
CA ASP A 131 -11.28 -17.41 -3.96
C ASP A 131 -10.03 -17.39 -3.04
N ALA A 132 -9.75 -18.52 -2.39
CA ALA A 132 -8.60 -18.70 -1.51
C ALA A 132 -7.26 -18.36 -2.21
N ASN A 133 -7.13 -18.60 -3.52
CA ASN A 133 -5.91 -18.27 -4.28
C ASN A 133 -5.87 -16.81 -4.76
N GLY A 134 -6.82 -15.97 -4.33
CA GLY A 134 -6.89 -14.57 -4.72
C GLY A 134 -7.45 -14.34 -6.13
N VAL A 135 -7.95 -15.37 -6.81
CA VAL A 135 -8.56 -15.25 -8.14
C VAL A 135 -9.91 -14.55 -8.01
N PRO A 136 -10.21 -13.48 -8.79
CA PRO A 136 -11.51 -12.83 -8.77
C PRO A 136 -12.65 -13.80 -9.07
N ILE A 137 -13.68 -13.79 -8.23
CA ILE A 137 -14.93 -14.49 -8.52
C ILE A 137 -15.64 -13.75 -9.66
N LEU A 138 -16.03 -14.48 -10.71
CA LEU A 138 -16.72 -13.94 -11.87
C LEU A 138 -18.18 -14.42 -11.91
N VAL A 139 -19.12 -13.49 -12.08
CA VAL A 139 -20.53 -13.80 -12.36
C VAL A 139 -20.88 -13.17 -13.70
N ASP A 140 -21.46 -13.96 -14.62
CA ASP A 140 -21.73 -13.59 -16.02
C ASP A 140 -20.52 -12.98 -16.78
N GLY A 141 -19.30 -13.27 -16.31
CA GLY A 141 -18.05 -12.75 -16.88
C GLY A 141 -17.56 -11.43 -16.28
N LEU A 142 -18.22 -10.92 -15.23
CA LEU A 142 -17.86 -9.68 -14.52
C LEU A 142 -17.28 -9.97 -13.14
N GLU A 143 -16.20 -9.25 -12.79
CA GLU A 143 -15.57 -9.32 -11.46
C GLU A 143 -16.52 -8.81 -10.38
N GLN A 144 -16.57 -9.50 -9.23
CA GLN A 144 -17.51 -9.14 -8.16
C GLN A 144 -16.89 -8.11 -7.20
N VAL A 145 -17.13 -6.83 -7.46
CA VAL A 145 -16.68 -5.70 -6.61
C VAL A 145 -17.43 -5.69 -5.29
N VAL A 146 -16.72 -5.58 -4.16
CA VAL A 146 -17.31 -5.53 -2.81
C VAL A 146 -18.00 -4.19 -2.57
N ALA A 147 -19.23 -4.26 -2.04
CA ALA A 147 -20.02 -3.11 -1.64
C ALA A 147 -19.58 -2.57 -0.28
N PHE A 148 -19.36 -1.26 -0.19
CA PHE A 148 -19.10 -0.53 1.04
C PHE A 148 -20.22 0.49 1.30
N VAL A 149 -20.46 0.75 2.59
CA VAL A 149 -21.44 1.72 3.10
C VAL A 149 -20.78 2.64 4.13
N TYR A 150 -21.29 3.86 4.27
CA TYR A 150 -20.86 4.75 5.36
C TYR A 150 -21.52 4.34 6.67
N ALA A 151 -20.71 4.03 7.68
CA ALA A 151 -21.14 3.88 9.05
C ALA A 151 -21.53 5.25 9.67
N ALA A 152 -22.21 5.21 10.82
CA ALA A 152 -22.79 6.41 11.46
C ALA A 152 -21.76 7.44 11.97
N ASP A 153 -20.47 7.10 11.98
CA ASP A 153 -19.33 7.96 12.29
C ASP A 153 -18.69 8.60 11.03
N GLY A 154 -19.12 8.19 9.83
CA GLY A 154 -18.52 8.59 8.56
C GLY A 154 -17.39 7.66 8.07
N THR A 155 -17.09 6.56 8.76
CA THR A 155 -16.12 5.55 8.29
C THR A 155 -16.77 4.70 7.18
N LEU A 156 -16.02 4.44 6.10
CA LEU A 156 -16.45 3.55 5.02
C LEU A 156 -16.15 2.09 5.43
N VAL A 157 -17.17 1.23 5.48
CA VAL A 157 -17.07 -0.16 5.94
C VAL A 157 -17.72 -1.14 4.94
N PRO A 158 -17.24 -2.39 4.83
CA PRO A 158 -17.84 -3.36 3.92
C PRO A 158 -19.28 -3.69 4.35
N LEU A 159 -20.18 -3.81 3.38
CA LEU A 159 -21.56 -4.22 3.59
C LEU A 159 -21.60 -5.76 3.70
N LEU A 160 -21.92 -6.26 4.88
CA LEU A 160 -22.02 -7.69 5.15
C LEU A 160 -23.46 -8.20 5.03
N ASP A 161 -23.62 -9.47 4.64
CA ASP A 161 -24.90 -10.17 4.62
C ASP A 161 -25.34 -10.62 6.03
N GLY A 162 -26.49 -11.32 6.11
CA GLY A 162 -26.99 -11.89 7.37
C GLY A 162 -26.14 -13.02 7.97
N SER A 163 -25.07 -13.42 7.30
CA SER A 163 -24.12 -14.48 7.67
C SER A 163 -22.74 -13.92 8.08
N GLY A 164 -22.46 -12.65 7.77
CA GLY A 164 -21.16 -12.00 7.97
C GLY A 164 -20.27 -11.91 6.73
N ASN A 165 -20.74 -12.35 5.56
CA ASN A 165 -19.97 -12.34 4.31
C ASN A 165 -20.12 -11.00 3.57
N PRO A 166 -19.07 -10.46 2.92
CA PRO A 166 -19.19 -9.24 2.12
C PRO A 166 -20.10 -9.41 0.91
N VAL A 167 -20.90 -8.38 0.62
CA VAL A 167 -21.87 -8.37 -0.48
C VAL A 167 -21.27 -7.70 -1.71
N ALA A 168 -21.50 -8.26 -2.90
CA ALA A 168 -21.08 -7.65 -4.16
C ALA A 168 -22.03 -6.52 -4.62
N ILE A 169 -21.48 -5.49 -5.26
CA ILE A 169 -22.26 -4.46 -5.97
C ILE A 169 -22.84 -5.08 -7.25
N PRO A 170 -24.17 -5.04 -7.48
CA PRO A 170 -24.74 -5.53 -8.72
C PRO A 170 -24.45 -4.58 -9.89
N TYR A 171 -24.30 -5.15 -11.08
CA TYR A 171 -24.16 -4.38 -12.32
C TYR A 171 -25.52 -3.94 -12.88
N THR A 172 -25.55 -2.77 -13.50
CA THR A 172 -26.69 -2.22 -14.26
C THR A 172 -26.83 -2.92 -15.62
N ALA A 173 -27.95 -2.68 -16.32
CA ALA A 173 -28.17 -3.23 -17.67
C ALA A 173 -27.19 -2.63 -18.71
N GLU A 174 -26.62 -1.48 -18.38
CA GLU A 174 -25.62 -0.74 -19.14
C GLU A 174 -24.19 -1.27 -18.92
N GLY A 175 -23.96 -2.06 -17.86
CA GLY A 175 -22.65 -2.61 -17.49
C GLY A 175 -21.86 -1.79 -16.46
N ASP A 176 -22.43 -0.69 -15.95
CA ASP A 176 -21.86 0.11 -14.86
C ASP A 176 -22.21 -0.49 -13.48
N LEU A 177 -21.40 -0.22 -12.45
CA LEU A 177 -21.72 -0.57 -11.05
C LEU A 177 -22.95 0.21 -10.54
N ALA A 178 -23.89 -0.48 -9.89
CA ALA A 178 -25.06 0.18 -9.30
C ALA A 178 -24.70 0.95 -8.01
N THR A 179 -25.23 2.17 -7.86
CA THR A 179 -24.99 3.01 -6.66
C THR A 179 -25.91 2.66 -5.47
N THR A 180 -26.81 1.69 -5.62
CA THR A 180 -27.73 1.25 -4.56
C THR A 180 -27.95 -0.25 -4.60
N ILE A 181 -28.08 -0.88 -3.44
CA ILE A 181 -28.49 -2.29 -3.29
C ILE A 181 -29.64 -2.39 -2.29
N THR A 182 -30.52 -3.39 -2.44
CA THR A 182 -31.60 -3.66 -1.47
C THR A 182 -31.46 -5.05 -0.91
N ILE A 183 -31.28 -5.15 0.41
CA ILE A 183 -31.13 -6.42 1.14
C ILE A 183 -32.33 -6.57 2.07
N GLY A 184 -33.13 -7.62 1.84
CA GLY A 184 -34.38 -7.87 2.56
C GLY A 184 -35.43 -6.77 2.31
N THR A 185 -35.48 -5.77 3.19
CA THR A 185 -36.37 -4.59 3.08
C THR A 185 -35.63 -3.26 3.18
N THR A 186 -34.31 -3.26 3.31
CA THR A 186 -33.49 -2.05 3.46
C THR A 186 -32.74 -1.78 2.17
N THR A 187 -32.89 -0.58 1.62
CA THR A 187 -32.04 -0.07 0.53
C THR A 187 -30.87 0.68 1.13
N TYR A 188 -29.67 0.42 0.62
CA TYR A 188 -28.41 1.06 1.00
C TYR A 188 -27.84 1.78 -0.22
N ASP A 189 -27.39 3.02 -0.04
CA ASP A 189 -26.48 3.67 -0.98
C ASP A 189 -25.10 3.00 -0.83
N VAL A 190 -24.53 2.50 -1.92
CA VAL A 190 -23.28 1.71 -1.91
C VAL A 190 -22.20 2.30 -2.81
N TYR A 191 -20.97 2.09 -2.37
CA TYR A 191 -19.75 2.57 -3.01
C TYR A 191 -18.78 1.39 -3.15
N PRO A 192 -17.96 1.34 -4.21
CA PRO A 192 -16.87 0.38 -4.26
C PRO A 192 -15.79 0.76 -3.24
N GLY A 193 -15.16 -0.22 -2.60
CA GLY A 193 -13.95 0.00 -1.82
C GLY A 193 -12.73 0.10 -2.74
N GLU A 194 -11.89 1.12 -2.58
CA GLU A 194 -10.65 1.26 -3.33
C GLU A 194 -9.46 0.62 -2.58
N VAL A 195 -8.52 0.05 -3.33
CA VAL A 195 -7.27 -0.50 -2.81
C VAL A 195 -6.20 0.58 -2.81
N ASP A 196 -5.77 1.04 -1.64
CA ASP A 196 -4.55 1.85 -1.53
C ASP A 196 -3.31 0.94 -1.60
N LEU A 197 -2.30 1.40 -2.33
CA LEU A 197 -0.99 0.76 -2.41
C LEU A 197 0.11 1.59 -1.73
N GLY A 198 -0.15 2.84 -1.36
CA GLY A 198 0.85 3.76 -0.80
C GLY A 198 2.13 3.77 -1.63
N ARG A 199 3.24 3.39 -1.02
CA ARG A 199 4.59 3.27 -1.57
C ARG A 199 4.73 2.09 -2.53
N LEU A 200 3.94 1.01 -2.38
CA LEU A 200 3.91 -0.13 -3.31
C LEU A 200 3.49 0.31 -4.73
N SER A 201 2.82 1.47 -4.86
CA SER A 201 2.62 2.16 -6.15
C SER A 201 3.90 2.33 -6.98
N VAL A 202 5.08 2.29 -6.37
CA VAL A 202 6.38 2.30 -7.08
C VAL A 202 6.60 1.08 -7.99
N GLY A 203 5.87 -0.03 -7.77
CA GLY A 203 5.83 -1.16 -8.72
C GLY A 203 5.32 -0.77 -10.11
N ARG A 204 4.54 0.32 -10.21
CA ARG A 204 4.08 0.90 -11.49
C ARG A 204 5.15 1.75 -12.20
N SER A 205 6.37 1.83 -11.67
CA SER A 205 7.49 2.57 -12.27
C SER A 205 8.16 1.78 -13.42
N PRO A 206 8.96 2.44 -14.29
CA PRO A 206 9.64 1.72 -15.38
C PRO A 206 10.67 0.71 -14.83
N SER A 207 10.68 -0.54 -15.35
CA SER A 207 11.45 -1.68 -14.80
C SER A 207 12.84 -1.34 -14.28
N LYS A 208 13.58 -0.50 -15.02
CA LYS A 208 14.93 0.00 -14.69
C LYS A 208 15.12 0.59 -13.29
N VAL A 209 14.02 0.89 -12.58
CA VAL A 209 14.00 1.33 -11.18
C VAL A 209 14.12 0.12 -10.24
N LEU A 210 13.35 -0.94 -10.47
CA LEU A 210 13.45 -2.22 -9.77
C LEU A 210 14.71 -3.00 -10.21
N ASP A 211 15.08 -2.99 -11.50
CA ASP A 211 16.33 -3.58 -12.01
C ASP A 211 17.58 -3.04 -11.28
N HIS A 212 17.56 -1.74 -10.94
CA HIS A 212 18.64 -1.07 -10.20
C HIS A 212 18.62 -1.47 -8.72
N ALA A 213 17.45 -1.40 -8.07
CA ALA A 213 17.29 -1.77 -6.67
C ALA A 213 17.61 -3.26 -6.43
N LEU A 214 17.22 -4.15 -7.34
CA LEU A 214 17.62 -5.56 -7.35
C LEU A 214 19.14 -5.71 -7.41
N SER A 215 19.81 -4.94 -8.28
CA SER A 215 21.27 -4.97 -8.42
C SER A 215 21.97 -4.52 -7.14
N GLU A 216 21.47 -3.48 -6.47
CA GLU A 216 21.98 -2.99 -5.18
C GLU A 216 21.71 -4.00 -4.05
N ALA A 217 20.50 -4.55 -3.99
CA ALA A 217 20.08 -5.55 -3.02
C ALA A 217 20.91 -6.84 -3.11
N LEU A 218 21.05 -7.41 -4.32
CA LEU A 218 21.87 -8.60 -4.54
C LEU A 218 23.36 -8.31 -4.30
N SER A 219 23.86 -7.11 -4.62
CA SER A 219 25.24 -6.71 -4.29
C SER A 219 25.49 -6.61 -2.78
N LYS A 220 24.47 -6.41 -1.95
CA LYS A 220 24.55 -6.53 -0.48
C LYS A 220 24.44 -7.99 -0.03
N LEU A 221 23.39 -8.69 -0.47
CA LEU A 221 23.11 -10.08 -0.05
C LEU A 221 24.23 -11.07 -0.43
N THR A 222 25.01 -10.77 -1.47
CA THR A 222 26.16 -11.60 -1.89
C THR A 222 27.50 -11.18 -1.27
N SER A 223 27.57 -10.10 -0.48
CA SER A 223 28.83 -9.61 0.09
C SER A 223 29.18 -10.17 1.47
N GLY A 224 28.24 -10.82 2.15
CA GLY A 224 28.34 -11.15 3.57
C GLY A 224 27.45 -12.31 4.02
N THR A 225 27.29 -12.48 5.32
CA THR A 225 26.43 -13.52 5.91
C THR A 225 24.98 -13.04 5.93
N VAL A 226 24.10 -13.73 5.21
CA VAL A 226 22.66 -13.44 5.23
C VAL A 226 21.99 -14.13 6.43
N THR A 227 21.18 -13.35 7.15
CA THR A 227 20.41 -13.74 8.33
C THR A 227 19.04 -13.05 8.29
N LEU A 228 18.19 -13.25 9.29
CA LEU A 228 16.89 -12.58 9.43
C LEU A 228 16.90 -11.70 10.69
N ASP A 229 16.21 -10.55 10.65
CA ASP A 229 15.81 -9.86 11.87
C ASP A 229 14.49 -10.42 12.44
N ALA A 230 14.10 -9.93 13.62
CA ALA A 230 12.87 -10.34 14.29
C ALA A 230 11.58 -9.83 13.61
N SER A 231 11.68 -9.15 12.46
CA SER A 231 10.57 -8.81 11.56
C SER A 231 10.66 -9.54 10.21
N GLY A 232 11.45 -10.62 10.14
CA GLY A 232 11.60 -11.47 8.95
C GLY A 232 12.44 -10.87 7.81
N ARG A 233 12.99 -9.67 7.98
CA ARG A 233 13.75 -9.00 6.91
C ARG A 233 15.12 -9.62 6.75
N LEU A 234 15.62 -9.64 5.51
CA LEU A 234 16.99 -10.07 5.22
C LEU A 234 18.01 -9.09 5.82
N VAL A 235 19.01 -9.63 6.51
CA VAL A 235 20.08 -8.91 7.20
C VAL A 235 21.44 -9.42 6.73
N VAL A 236 22.33 -8.52 6.30
CA VAL A 236 23.70 -8.84 5.88
C VAL A 236 24.68 -8.35 6.95
N ASP A 237 25.40 -9.28 7.59
CA ASP A 237 26.40 -8.99 8.63
C ASP A 237 25.93 -8.00 9.73
N GLY A 238 24.64 -8.04 10.07
CA GLY A 238 23.99 -7.17 11.06
C GLY A 238 23.29 -5.92 10.50
N VAL A 239 23.35 -5.65 9.20
CA VAL A 239 22.65 -4.53 8.55
C VAL A 239 21.42 -5.04 7.77
N PRO A 240 20.18 -4.61 8.11
CA PRO A 240 18.98 -5.00 7.36
C PRO A 240 18.94 -4.38 5.96
N ILE A 241 18.29 -5.06 5.02
CA ILE A 241 17.84 -4.46 3.75
C ILE A 241 16.67 -3.53 4.08
N ASP A 242 16.98 -2.30 4.49
CA ASP A 242 15.99 -1.30 4.97
C ASP A 242 15.38 -0.47 3.83
N SER A 243 15.81 -0.64 2.58
CA SER A 243 15.23 0.04 1.42
C SER A 243 13.98 -0.68 0.91
N PRO A 244 12.79 -0.06 0.92
CA PRO A 244 11.57 -0.76 0.52
C PRO A 244 11.46 -0.99 -0.99
N LEU A 245 12.22 -0.23 -1.79
CA LEU A 245 12.40 -0.51 -3.22
C LEU A 245 13.28 -1.74 -3.48
N GLU A 246 14.30 -1.98 -2.62
CA GLU A 246 15.12 -3.19 -2.69
C GLU A 246 14.27 -4.42 -2.32
N ASN A 247 13.51 -4.34 -1.23
CA ASN A 247 12.61 -5.44 -0.83
C ASN A 247 11.55 -5.74 -1.90
N LEU A 248 10.96 -4.73 -2.55
CA LEU A 248 10.00 -4.94 -3.63
C LEU A 248 10.61 -5.63 -4.86
N ALA A 249 11.85 -5.27 -5.22
CA ALA A 249 12.56 -5.90 -6.34
C ALA A 249 13.03 -7.34 -6.01
N LEU A 250 13.37 -7.61 -4.75
CA LEU A 250 13.62 -8.97 -4.26
C LEU A 250 12.32 -9.81 -4.26
N TYR A 251 11.18 -9.21 -3.88
CA TYR A 251 9.87 -9.85 -3.91
C TYR A 251 9.49 -10.26 -5.33
N GLU A 252 9.61 -9.35 -6.31
CA GLU A 252 9.38 -9.64 -7.74
C GLU A 252 10.16 -10.88 -8.20
N VAL A 253 11.48 -10.91 -7.99
CA VAL A 253 12.34 -12.01 -8.44
C VAL A 253 12.09 -13.31 -7.68
N TYR A 254 11.83 -13.24 -6.37
CA TYR A 254 11.52 -14.45 -5.60
C TYR A 254 10.19 -15.06 -6.05
N MET A 255 9.12 -14.27 -6.16
CA MET A 255 7.81 -14.78 -6.58
C MET A 255 7.84 -15.30 -8.02
N GLN A 256 8.65 -14.72 -8.91
CA GLN A 256 8.82 -15.24 -10.29
C GLN A 256 9.67 -16.53 -10.39
N THR A 257 10.55 -16.83 -9.42
CA THR A 257 11.58 -17.89 -9.59
C THR A 257 11.76 -18.87 -8.42
N GLY A 258 11.14 -18.62 -7.28
CA GLY A 258 11.35 -19.35 -6.02
C GLY A 258 12.75 -19.16 -5.39
N THR A 259 13.57 -18.22 -5.90
CA THR A 259 14.97 -18.05 -5.47
C THR A 259 15.43 -16.59 -5.52
N LEU A 260 16.54 -16.27 -4.87
CA LEU A 260 17.28 -15.03 -5.07
C LEU A 260 18.66 -15.33 -5.72
N PRO A 261 18.98 -14.76 -6.90
CA PRO A 261 20.19 -15.11 -7.64
C PRO A 261 21.49 -14.94 -6.84
N GLY A 262 22.19 -16.05 -6.58
CA GLY A 262 23.47 -16.07 -5.85
C GLY A 262 23.36 -15.98 -4.34
N VAL A 263 22.15 -15.94 -3.77
CA VAL A 263 21.91 -15.77 -2.34
C VAL A 263 21.42 -17.08 -1.72
N THR A 264 22.12 -17.55 -0.68
CA THR A 264 21.61 -18.63 0.17
C THR A 264 20.67 -18.02 1.20
N LEU A 265 19.37 -18.33 1.08
CA LEU A 265 18.34 -17.84 1.99
C LEU A 265 18.46 -18.52 3.37
N PRO A 266 18.24 -17.77 4.48
CA PRO A 266 18.17 -18.36 5.83
C PRO A 266 17.02 -19.36 5.99
N ALA A 267 17.17 -20.30 6.92
CA ALA A 267 16.03 -21.12 7.36
C ALA A 267 14.98 -20.23 8.05
N GLY A 268 13.70 -20.45 7.73
CA GLY A 268 12.60 -19.59 8.19
C GLY A 268 12.47 -18.26 7.45
N PHE A 269 13.15 -18.09 6.30
CA PHE A 269 12.87 -16.96 5.40
C PHE A 269 11.49 -17.12 4.76
N ASP A 270 10.74 -16.02 4.70
CA ASP A 270 9.43 -15.94 4.09
C ASP A 270 9.36 -14.76 3.09
N PRO A 271 8.95 -14.96 1.82
CA PRO A 271 8.73 -13.86 0.88
C PRO A 271 7.67 -12.85 1.30
N ALA A 272 6.72 -13.20 2.17
CA ALA A 272 5.75 -12.26 2.74
C ALA A 272 6.43 -11.10 3.49
N ALA A 273 7.57 -11.36 4.13
CA ALA A 273 8.38 -10.34 4.80
C ALA A 273 9.03 -9.34 3.82
N LEU A 274 9.26 -9.73 2.55
CA LEU A 274 9.74 -8.79 1.52
C LEU A 274 8.64 -7.83 1.08
N LEU A 275 7.39 -8.31 0.91
CA LEU A 275 6.26 -7.44 0.61
C LEU A 275 5.93 -6.52 1.80
N ALA A 276 6.01 -7.03 3.03
CA ALA A 276 5.89 -6.24 4.25
C ALA A 276 6.93 -5.10 4.31
N ALA A 277 8.22 -5.43 4.10
CA ALA A 277 9.29 -4.44 4.09
C ALA A 277 9.22 -3.45 2.92
N ALA A 278 8.49 -3.79 1.84
CA ALA A 278 8.20 -2.89 0.73
C ALA A 278 7.07 -1.86 1.03
N ALA A 279 6.15 -2.20 1.94
CA ALA A 279 4.89 -1.49 2.15
C ALA A 279 4.99 -0.22 3.02
N ASP A 280 3.85 0.41 3.32
CA ASP A 280 3.74 1.56 4.21
C ASP A 280 3.63 1.07 5.65
N LYS A 281 4.51 1.56 6.54
CA LYS A 281 4.61 1.08 7.94
C LYS A 281 3.26 1.05 8.68
N THR A 282 2.46 2.10 8.49
CA THR A 282 1.15 2.31 9.13
C THR A 282 -0.02 1.80 8.28
N GLY A 283 0.25 0.97 7.26
CA GLY A 283 -0.73 0.41 6.34
C GLY A 283 -1.25 -0.95 6.78
N ALA A 284 -2.07 -1.56 5.94
CA ALA A 284 -2.46 -2.96 6.04
C ALA A 284 -2.29 -3.63 4.66
N ILE A 285 -1.96 -4.92 4.63
CA ILE A 285 -1.83 -5.68 3.40
C ILE A 285 -3.04 -6.62 3.29
N SER A 286 -3.85 -6.47 2.24
CA SER A 286 -4.98 -7.34 1.95
C SER A 286 -4.68 -8.31 0.80
N VAL A 287 -5.56 -9.28 0.58
CA VAL A 287 -5.50 -10.17 -0.61
C VAL A 287 -5.51 -9.35 -1.90
N ASP A 288 -6.32 -8.28 -1.98
CA ASP A 288 -6.28 -7.35 -3.11
C ASP A 288 -4.92 -6.65 -3.24
N THR A 289 -4.32 -6.19 -2.14
CA THR A 289 -2.96 -5.60 -2.17
C THR A 289 -1.95 -6.59 -2.77
N VAL A 290 -1.94 -7.85 -2.31
CA VAL A 290 -1.06 -8.91 -2.82
C VAL A 290 -1.32 -9.17 -4.30
N VAL A 291 -2.57 -9.40 -4.69
CA VAL A 291 -2.93 -9.80 -6.06
C VAL A 291 -2.76 -8.66 -7.06
N TYR A 292 -3.11 -7.42 -6.71
CA TYR A 292 -2.83 -6.28 -7.58
C TYR A 292 -1.33 -6.02 -7.71
N MET A 293 -0.54 -6.20 -6.65
CA MET A 293 0.92 -6.08 -6.76
C MET A 293 1.52 -7.18 -7.63
N ASN A 294 1.05 -8.43 -7.52
CA ASN A 294 1.47 -9.50 -8.41
C ASN A 294 1.12 -9.23 -9.87
N SER A 295 -0.02 -8.59 -10.16
CA SER A 295 -0.36 -8.15 -11.52
C SER A 295 0.51 -6.99 -12.01
N ILE A 296 0.77 -6.00 -11.15
CA ILE A 296 1.62 -4.83 -11.47
C ILE A 296 3.07 -5.25 -11.76
N LEU A 297 3.60 -6.21 -11.00
CA LEU A 297 4.95 -6.78 -11.15
C LEU A 297 5.04 -7.90 -12.20
N GLY A 298 3.95 -8.22 -12.91
CA GLY A 298 3.95 -9.27 -13.94
C GLY A 298 4.18 -10.70 -13.41
N ILE A 299 4.03 -10.92 -12.10
CA ILE A 299 4.00 -12.25 -11.46
C ILE A 299 2.71 -12.97 -11.89
N ASN A 300 1.58 -12.27 -11.83
CA ASN A 300 0.36 -12.70 -12.51
C ASN A 300 0.48 -12.35 -14.01
N THR A 301 -0.11 -13.19 -14.86
CA THR A 301 -0.17 -12.98 -16.32
C THR A 301 -1.61 -13.08 -16.82
N THR A 302 -1.86 -12.75 -18.10
CA THR A 302 -3.22 -12.67 -18.66
C THR A 302 -3.96 -14.01 -18.57
N GLY A 303 -4.85 -14.14 -17.58
CA GLY A 303 -5.60 -15.37 -17.33
C GLY A 303 -4.90 -16.40 -16.44
N SER A 304 -3.82 -16.02 -15.73
CA SER A 304 -3.14 -16.91 -14.77
C SER A 304 -2.59 -16.10 -13.59
N TYR A 305 -3.14 -16.38 -12.41
CA TYR A 305 -2.68 -15.83 -11.13
C TYR A 305 -1.55 -16.69 -10.56
N TYR A 306 -0.78 -16.13 -9.62
CA TYR A 306 0.15 -16.89 -8.80
C TYR A 306 -0.59 -17.95 -7.98
N ASP A 307 -0.02 -19.15 -7.89
CA ASP A 307 -0.60 -20.28 -7.16
C ASP A 307 -0.14 -20.23 -5.70
N PHE A 308 -1.06 -19.88 -4.80
CA PHE A 308 -0.80 -19.80 -3.36
C PHE A 308 -1.20 -21.08 -2.60
N SER A 309 -1.75 -22.11 -3.27
CA SER A 309 -2.37 -23.31 -2.66
C SER A 309 -1.43 -24.25 -1.88
N THR A 310 -0.21 -23.80 -1.62
CA THR A 310 0.83 -24.49 -0.84
C THR A 310 1.43 -23.61 0.26
N TYR A 311 0.86 -22.43 0.50
CA TYR A 311 1.28 -21.47 1.53
C TYR A 311 0.26 -21.50 2.68
N ASP A 312 0.71 -21.89 3.87
CA ASP A 312 -0.09 -22.19 5.07
C ASP A 312 0.51 -21.41 6.25
N TYR A 313 -0.26 -20.50 6.85
CA TYR A 313 0.24 -19.49 7.80
C TYR A 313 -0.22 -19.72 9.26
N ASP A 314 0.58 -20.47 10.02
CA ASP A 314 0.46 -20.51 11.47
C ASP A 314 1.17 -19.33 12.15
N ARG A 315 0.41 -18.26 12.44
CA ARG A 315 0.82 -17.12 13.28
C ARG A 315 1.51 -17.55 14.59
N VAL A 316 1.09 -18.65 15.21
CA VAL A 316 1.67 -19.14 16.47
C VAL A 316 3.06 -19.72 16.21
N ALA A 317 3.22 -20.57 15.19
CA ALA A 317 4.52 -21.10 14.80
C ALA A 317 5.52 -19.99 14.38
N THR A 318 5.05 -18.96 13.68
CA THR A 318 5.89 -17.83 13.25
C THR A 318 6.35 -16.96 14.43
N TRP A 319 5.48 -16.65 15.40
CA TRP A 319 5.74 -15.58 16.37
C TRP A 319 5.90 -16.01 17.83
N ALA A 320 5.52 -17.23 18.23
CA ALA A 320 5.49 -17.62 19.65
C ALA A 320 6.87 -17.58 20.33
N ASP A 321 7.94 -17.94 19.62
CA ASP A 321 9.32 -17.90 20.13
C ASP A 321 10.07 -16.59 19.79
N VAL A 322 9.45 -15.66 19.04
CA VAL A 322 10.09 -14.40 18.63
C VAL A 322 10.04 -13.40 19.78
N ASN A 323 11.23 -12.93 20.19
CA ASN A 323 11.41 -12.00 21.28
C ASN A 323 12.26 -10.80 20.84
N VAL A 324 11.82 -9.59 21.17
CA VAL A 324 12.44 -8.32 20.76
C VAL A 324 12.71 -7.43 21.96
N THR A 325 13.77 -6.62 21.92
CA THR A 325 14.06 -5.64 22.98
C THR A 325 13.55 -4.26 22.56
N VAL A 326 12.59 -3.74 23.30
CA VAL A 326 11.87 -2.49 22.98
C VAL A 326 11.88 -1.51 24.16
N LEU A 327 11.72 -0.22 23.87
CA LEU A 327 11.65 0.85 24.86
C LEU A 327 10.26 0.95 25.50
N VAL A 328 10.08 0.35 26.68
CA VAL A 328 8.80 0.40 27.41
C VAL A 328 8.75 1.62 28.33
N LEU A 329 7.73 2.47 28.15
CA LEU A 329 7.44 3.63 29.01
C LEU A 329 7.08 3.19 30.43
N GLN A 330 7.82 3.69 31.41
CA GLN A 330 7.69 3.39 32.83
C GLN A 330 6.74 4.38 33.55
N PRO A 331 6.18 4.03 34.73
CA PRO A 331 5.28 4.91 35.49
C PRO A 331 5.89 6.23 35.98
N ASP A 332 7.20 6.41 35.88
CA ASP A 332 7.92 7.66 36.20
C ASP A 332 8.19 8.54 34.96
N GLY A 333 7.80 8.09 33.77
CA GLY A 333 8.04 8.78 32.50
C GLY A 333 9.36 8.46 31.81
N SER A 334 10.18 7.55 32.38
CA SER A 334 11.38 7.03 31.70
C SER A 334 11.05 5.93 30.70
N TYR A 335 11.93 5.68 29.73
CA TYR A 335 11.84 4.53 28.82
C TYR A 335 12.91 3.50 29.18
N LEU A 336 12.52 2.22 29.28
CA LEU A 336 13.40 1.13 29.68
C LEU A 336 13.49 0.06 28.57
N PRO A 337 14.70 -0.26 28.05
CA PRO A 337 14.91 -1.43 27.21
C PRO A 337 14.43 -2.71 27.90
N THR A 338 13.40 -3.33 27.34
CA THR A 338 12.71 -4.49 27.92
C THR A 338 12.59 -5.57 26.85
N LEU A 339 12.99 -6.81 27.17
CA LEU A 339 12.75 -7.96 26.30
C LEU A 339 11.28 -8.36 26.40
N VAL A 340 10.57 -8.34 25.27
CA VAL A 340 9.16 -8.71 25.16
C VAL A 340 8.96 -9.76 24.08
N ASN A 341 7.93 -10.59 24.25
CA ASN A 341 7.55 -11.60 23.26
C ASN A 341 6.57 -10.99 22.24
N VAL A 342 6.82 -11.20 20.95
CA VAL A 342 6.02 -10.56 19.87
C VAL A 342 4.58 -11.07 19.89
N TYR A 343 4.38 -12.39 19.91
CA TYR A 343 3.05 -13.00 19.93
C TYR A 343 2.19 -12.56 21.12
N GLN A 344 2.77 -12.45 22.32
CA GLN A 344 2.08 -11.98 23.51
C GLN A 344 1.80 -10.46 23.49
N THR A 345 2.70 -9.65 22.94
CA THR A 345 2.65 -8.17 23.10
C THR A 345 1.89 -7.49 21.97
N LEU A 346 2.07 -7.94 20.72
CA LEU A 346 1.43 -7.36 19.55
C LEU A 346 0.10 -8.08 19.26
N PHE A 347 0.15 -9.40 19.11
CA PHE A 347 -1.02 -10.21 18.76
C PHE A 347 -1.87 -10.62 19.97
N ASN A 348 -1.55 -10.15 21.19
CA ASN A 348 -2.27 -10.45 22.44
C ASN A 348 -2.40 -11.96 22.76
N SER A 349 -1.49 -12.80 22.25
CA SER A 349 -1.58 -14.26 22.24
C SER A 349 -2.75 -14.84 21.42
N THR A 350 -3.27 -14.09 20.45
CA THR A 350 -4.39 -14.48 19.58
C THR A 350 -3.86 -15.11 18.29
N SER A 351 -4.15 -16.40 18.09
CA SER A 351 -3.90 -17.09 16.82
C SER A 351 -4.67 -16.41 15.69
N TRP A 352 -4.15 -16.48 14.47
CA TRP A 352 -5.00 -16.33 13.30
C TRP A 352 -5.85 -17.59 13.13
N THR A 353 -6.84 -17.54 12.25
CA THR A 353 -7.61 -18.72 11.84
C THR A 353 -7.94 -18.52 10.37
N ASP A 354 -7.41 -19.42 9.55
CA ASP A 354 -7.73 -19.54 8.13
C ASP A 354 -9.27 -19.54 7.95
N PRO A 355 -9.84 -18.60 7.15
CA PRO A 355 -11.27 -18.61 6.84
C PRO A 355 -11.63 -19.67 5.78
N THR A 356 -10.64 -20.33 5.20
CA THR A 356 -10.73 -21.44 4.24
C THR A 356 -10.45 -22.79 4.93
N THR A 357 -10.01 -23.80 4.18
CA THR A 357 -9.58 -25.11 4.71
C THR A 357 -8.26 -25.61 4.13
N ASP A 358 -7.69 -24.85 3.19
CA ASP A 358 -6.58 -25.23 2.33
C ASP A 358 -5.85 -23.91 1.97
N GLY A 359 -4.70 -23.65 2.61
CA GLY A 359 -4.09 -22.31 2.67
C GLY A 359 -3.79 -21.64 1.32
N GLY A 360 -3.81 -20.31 1.31
CA GLY A 360 -3.83 -19.52 0.08
C GLY A 360 -3.25 -18.09 0.13
N ALA A 361 -3.86 -17.20 -0.64
CA ALA A 361 -3.45 -15.81 -0.80
C ALA A 361 -3.86 -14.94 0.40
N ASP A 362 -4.81 -15.39 1.21
CA ASP A 362 -5.21 -14.83 2.49
C ASP A 362 -4.28 -15.24 3.64
N ASP A 363 -3.76 -16.47 3.66
CA ASP A 363 -2.57 -16.81 4.45
C ASP A 363 -1.42 -15.86 4.10
N PHE A 364 -1.12 -15.71 2.80
CA PHE A 364 -0.03 -14.84 2.33
C PHE A 364 -0.22 -13.38 2.70
N ALA A 365 -1.43 -12.84 2.51
CA ALA A 365 -1.76 -11.48 2.89
C ALA A 365 -1.68 -11.27 4.41
N THR A 366 -2.18 -12.24 5.20
CA THR A 366 -2.11 -12.19 6.67
C THR A 366 -0.67 -12.25 7.15
N ALA A 367 0.15 -13.15 6.62
CA ALA A 367 1.57 -13.23 6.92
C ALA A 367 2.28 -11.90 6.61
N ALA A 368 2.09 -11.35 5.41
CA ALA A 368 2.70 -10.09 5.01
C ALA A 368 2.24 -8.92 5.88
N ASN A 369 0.95 -8.87 6.24
CA ASN A 369 0.41 -7.89 7.18
C ASN A 369 0.98 -8.05 8.60
N ASP A 370 1.14 -9.27 9.10
CA ASP A 370 1.71 -9.53 10.41
C ASP A 370 3.22 -9.18 10.45
N TYR A 371 3.98 -9.53 9.42
CA TYR A 371 5.37 -9.06 9.24
C TYR A 371 5.46 -7.53 9.23
N LEU A 372 4.50 -6.84 8.60
CA LEU A 372 4.42 -5.38 8.57
C LEU A 372 4.14 -4.79 9.96
N GLN A 373 3.19 -5.35 10.71
CA GLN A 373 2.87 -4.90 12.08
C GLN A 373 4.03 -5.15 13.05
N VAL A 374 4.78 -6.25 12.90
CA VAL A 374 6.00 -6.50 13.69
C VAL A 374 7.11 -5.53 13.30
N LEU A 375 7.27 -5.22 12.02
CA LEU A 375 8.23 -4.23 11.51
C LEU A 375 7.93 -2.81 12.06
N GLU A 376 6.67 -2.39 12.05
CA GLU A 376 6.21 -1.14 12.67
C GLU A 376 6.49 -1.14 14.17
N PHE A 377 6.03 -2.16 14.90
CA PHE A 377 6.20 -2.29 16.35
C PHE A 377 7.67 -2.25 16.78
N VAL A 378 8.56 -2.94 16.06
CA VAL A 378 10.00 -2.92 16.33
C VAL A 378 10.59 -1.53 16.08
N HIS A 379 10.30 -0.91 14.93
CA HIS A 379 10.87 0.41 14.58
C HIS A 379 10.40 1.56 15.47
N ASP A 380 9.14 1.59 15.87
CA ASP A 380 8.59 2.68 16.68
C ASP A 380 9.03 2.62 18.14
N ASN A 381 9.53 1.45 18.60
CA ASN A 381 9.98 1.23 19.97
C ASN A 381 11.47 0.80 20.05
N GLU A 382 12.26 1.02 19.00
CA GLU A 382 13.65 0.52 18.93
C GLU A 382 14.61 1.20 19.92
N VAL A 383 15.61 0.44 20.38
CA VAL A 383 16.66 0.93 21.27
C VAL A 383 17.82 1.48 20.43
N ARG A 384 17.86 2.81 20.25
CA ARG A 384 18.96 3.54 19.58
C ARG A 384 20.07 3.97 20.53
#